data_AF-A0A940G6U0-F1
#
_entry.id   AF-A0A940G6U0-F1
#
_cell.length_a   1.000
_cell.length_b   1.000
_cell.length_c   1.000
_cell.angle_alpha   90.00
_cell.angle_beta   90.00
_cell.angle_gamma   90.00
#
_symmetry.space_group_name_H-M   'P 1'
#
loop_
_entity.id
_entity.type
_entity.pdbx_description
1 polymer ?
#
loop_
_entity_poly.entity_id
_entity_poly.type
_entity_poly.pdbx_seq_one_letter_code
_entity_poly.pdbx_strand_id
1 'polypeptide(L)'
;MPAPVDSIFVSEITEPFVAASPDVVAGLDYWRDLPIKQQPSYPDSERVAEVSAKLRTLPPLVFAGEVDNLRARLASAAAGGAFVLQGGDCAETFEGATADKIRNRVKTLLQMAVVLTYAASRPVVKMGRMAGQFAKPRSSDFETRGEVTLPAYRGDIINGYDFTPESRTADPSRMVEAYHTSSATLNLMRAFTQGGFADLREVHSWNKGFAQNPANQRYERMAAEIDRAIKF
;
A
#
# COMPACT_ATOMS: atom_id res chain seq x y z
N MET A 1 10.93 -58.24 14.02
CA MET A 1 10.27 -57.13 14.74
C MET A 1 11.09 -55.87 14.52
N PRO A 2 10.59 -54.85 13.79
CA PRO A 2 11.18 -53.52 13.82
C PRO A 2 10.53 -52.70 14.95
N ALA A 3 11.35 -51.89 15.62
CA ALA A 3 10.95 -50.99 16.71
C ALA A 3 10.02 -49.87 16.20
N PRO A 4 9.13 -49.33 17.04
CA PRO A 4 8.29 -48.20 16.65
C PRO A 4 9.15 -46.93 16.53
N VAL A 5 8.94 -46.20 15.43
CA VAL A 5 9.56 -44.90 15.18
C VAL A 5 8.85 -43.89 16.07
N ASP A 6 9.64 -43.21 16.92
CA ASP A 6 9.16 -42.23 17.88
C ASP A 6 8.38 -41.08 17.24
N SER A 7 7.35 -40.66 17.97
CA SER A 7 6.44 -39.57 17.67
C SER A 7 7.18 -38.27 17.35
N ILE A 8 6.90 -37.71 16.17
CA ILE A 8 7.25 -36.34 15.82
C ILE A 8 6.57 -35.41 16.83
N PHE A 9 7.39 -34.65 17.55
CA PHE A 9 6.97 -33.58 18.45
C PHE A 9 5.96 -32.66 17.75
N VAL A 10 4.71 -32.69 18.19
CA VAL A 10 3.76 -31.61 17.95
C VAL A 10 4.22 -30.46 18.84
N SER A 11 4.86 -29.45 18.26
CA SER A 11 5.13 -28.20 18.98
C SER A 11 3.80 -27.60 19.38
N GLU A 12 3.54 -27.48 20.68
CA GLU A 12 2.42 -26.70 21.21
C GLU A 12 2.45 -25.30 20.59
N ILE A 13 1.32 -24.88 20.02
CA ILE A 13 1.14 -23.55 19.47
C ILE A 13 1.26 -22.56 20.64
N THR A 14 2.41 -21.89 20.75
CA THR A 14 2.75 -20.97 21.86
C THR A 14 2.21 -19.54 21.68
N GLU A 15 1.47 -19.24 20.62
CA GLU A 15 0.91 -17.89 20.44
C GLU A 15 -0.52 -17.80 21.00
N PRO A 16 -0.79 -16.86 21.93
CA PRO A 16 -2.14 -16.64 22.43
C PRO A 16 -3.01 -16.10 21.29
N PHE A 17 -3.87 -16.95 20.74
CA PHE A 17 -4.95 -16.52 19.88
C PHE A 17 -5.95 -15.71 20.71
N VAL A 18 -5.87 -14.39 20.63
CA VAL A 18 -6.88 -13.50 21.24
C VAL A 18 -8.08 -13.47 20.31
N ALA A 19 -9.06 -14.34 20.58
CA ALA A 19 -10.35 -14.28 19.91
C ALA A 19 -11.03 -12.95 20.26
N ALA A 20 -11.41 -12.17 19.24
CA ALA A 20 -12.23 -10.98 19.45
C ALA A 20 -13.58 -11.37 20.07
N SER A 21 -14.12 -10.53 20.96
CA SER A 21 -15.46 -10.82 21.53
C SER A 21 -16.53 -10.80 20.42
N PRO A 22 -17.58 -11.62 20.54
CA PRO A 22 -18.68 -11.62 19.57
C PRO A 22 -19.30 -10.23 19.36
N ASP A 23 -19.40 -9.42 20.40
CA ASP A 23 -19.91 -8.04 20.31
C ASP A 23 -18.99 -7.12 19.50
N VAL A 24 -17.67 -7.29 19.61
CA VAL A 24 -16.71 -6.56 18.78
C VAL A 24 -16.87 -6.97 17.32
N VAL A 25 -16.99 -8.28 17.04
CA VAL A 25 -17.16 -8.80 15.69
C VAL A 25 -18.50 -8.36 15.09
N ALA A 26 -19.59 -8.42 15.84
CA ALA A 26 -20.91 -7.94 15.42
C ALA A 26 -20.89 -6.42 15.18
N GLY A 27 -20.17 -5.67 16.01
CA GLY A 27 -19.94 -4.24 15.84
C GLY A 27 -19.16 -3.87 14.58
N LEU A 28 -18.34 -4.78 14.01
CA LEU A 28 -17.56 -4.51 12.79
C LEU A 28 -18.45 -4.29 11.55
N ASP A 29 -19.67 -4.82 11.53
CA ASP A 29 -20.59 -4.65 10.40
C ASP A 29 -21.55 -3.46 10.58
N TYR A 30 -21.53 -2.76 11.72
CA TYR A 30 -22.41 -1.62 12.00
C TYR A 30 -22.33 -0.49 10.95
N TRP A 31 -21.17 -0.31 10.31
CA TRP A 31 -21.01 0.69 9.25
C TRP A 31 -21.93 0.44 8.04
N ARG A 32 -22.40 -0.80 7.83
CA ARG A 32 -23.29 -1.16 6.72
C ARG A 32 -24.68 -0.55 6.88
N ASP A 33 -25.08 -0.23 8.11
CA ASP A 33 -26.36 0.40 8.42
C ASP A 33 -26.28 1.94 8.39
N LEU A 34 -25.06 2.49 8.25
CA LEU A 34 -24.84 3.93 8.18
C LEU A 34 -24.99 4.46 6.75
N PRO A 35 -25.39 5.73 6.57
CA PRO A 35 -25.42 6.35 5.25
C PRO A 35 -24.05 6.30 4.57
N ILE A 36 -23.99 5.71 3.38
CA ILE A 36 -22.74 5.54 2.62
C ILE A 36 -22.77 6.34 1.33
N LYS A 37 -21.60 6.83 0.90
CA LYS A 37 -21.40 7.54 -0.36
C LYS A 37 -20.30 6.85 -1.17
N GLN A 38 -20.26 7.17 -2.47
CA GLN A 38 -19.17 6.76 -3.39
C GLN A 38 -19.06 5.25 -3.66
N GLN A 39 -20.01 4.45 -3.18
CA GLN A 39 -20.03 3.02 -3.46
C GLN A 39 -20.32 2.78 -4.95
N PRO A 40 -19.71 1.75 -5.55
CA PRO A 40 -20.08 1.30 -6.87
C PRO A 40 -21.50 0.71 -6.87
N SER A 41 -22.21 0.92 -7.97
CA SER A 41 -23.44 0.17 -8.27
C SER A 41 -23.06 -1.07 -9.08
N TYR A 42 -22.85 -2.20 -8.40
CA TYR A 42 -22.61 -3.48 -9.07
C TYR A 42 -23.93 -4.04 -9.64
N PRO A 43 -23.93 -4.55 -10.88
CA PRO A 43 -25.13 -5.08 -11.52
C PRO A 43 -25.59 -6.43 -10.93
N ASP A 44 -24.67 -7.19 -10.34
CA ASP A 44 -24.91 -8.53 -9.79
C ASP A 44 -24.45 -8.60 -8.33
N SER A 45 -25.42 -8.64 -7.41
CA SER A 45 -25.18 -8.75 -5.97
C SER A 45 -24.71 -10.14 -5.52
N GLU A 46 -25.12 -11.20 -6.21
CA GLU A 46 -24.67 -12.56 -5.91
C GLU A 46 -23.18 -12.68 -6.22
N ARG A 47 -22.76 -12.12 -7.36
CA ARG A 47 -21.35 -12.06 -7.72
C ARG A 47 -20.50 -11.27 -6.73
N VAL A 48 -21.02 -10.17 -6.18
CA VAL A 48 -20.37 -9.43 -5.09
C VAL A 48 -20.19 -10.30 -3.85
N ALA A 49 -21.22 -11.07 -3.47
CA ALA A 49 -21.17 -11.96 -2.32
C ALA A 49 -20.14 -13.09 -2.51
N GLU A 50 -20.10 -13.71 -3.69
CA GLU A 50 -19.11 -14.73 -4.05
C GLU A 50 -17.68 -14.21 -3.97
N VAL A 51 -17.42 -13.04 -4.59
CA VAL A 51 -16.10 -12.42 -4.55
C VAL A 51 -15.70 -12.06 -3.12
N SER A 52 -16.64 -11.52 -2.34
CA SER A 52 -16.40 -11.19 -0.93
C SER A 52 -16.07 -12.44 -0.11
N ALA A 53 -16.78 -13.55 -0.34
CA ALA A 53 -16.49 -14.83 0.30
C ALA A 53 -15.10 -15.35 -0.08
N LYS A 54 -14.70 -15.24 -1.35
CA LYS A 54 -13.35 -15.59 -1.81
C LYS A 54 -12.28 -14.73 -1.13
N LEU A 55 -12.46 -13.42 -1.05
CA LEU A 55 -11.48 -12.53 -0.40
C LEU A 55 -11.27 -12.88 1.09
N ARG A 56 -12.32 -13.31 1.80
CA ARG A 56 -12.22 -13.74 3.20
C ARG A 56 -11.33 -14.96 3.41
N THR A 57 -11.13 -15.80 2.38
CA THR A 57 -10.26 -16.98 2.47
C THR A 57 -8.81 -16.69 2.08
N LEU A 58 -8.51 -15.51 1.55
CA LEU A 58 -7.16 -15.15 1.11
C LEU A 58 -6.32 -14.66 2.29
N PRO A 59 -5.00 -14.91 2.30
CA PRO A 59 -4.11 -14.39 3.33
C PRO A 59 -4.19 -12.86 3.49
N PRO A 60 -3.95 -12.32 4.70
CA PRO A 60 -3.90 -10.88 4.89
C PRO A 60 -2.65 -10.28 4.21
N LEU A 61 -2.75 -9.02 3.78
CA LEU A 61 -1.61 -8.28 3.20
C LEU A 61 -0.57 -7.91 4.28
N VAL A 62 -1.02 -7.64 5.51
CA VAL A 62 -0.18 -7.19 6.63
C VAL A 62 -0.46 -8.01 7.87
N PHE A 63 0.55 -8.15 8.72
CA PHE A 63 0.41 -8.77 10.03
C PHE A 63 0.00 -7.74 11.09
N ALA A 64 -0.77 -8.15 12.11
CA ALA A 64 -1.27 -7.25 13.15
C ALA A 64 -0.14 -6.50 13.88
N GLY A 65 0.97 -7.18 14.20
CA GLY A 65 2.13 -6.56 14.83
C GLY A 65 2.79 -5.46 13.98
N GLU A 66 2.64 -5.48 12.64
CA GLU A 66 3.12 -4.39 11.78
C GLU A 66 2.28 -3.13 11.95
N VAL A 67 0.96 -3.30 12.15
CA VAL A 67 0.02 -2.21 12.42
C VAL A 67 0.29 -1.61 13.81
N ASP A 68 0.57 -2.44 14.81
CA ASP A 68 0.93 -1.96 16.16
C ASP A 68 2.25 -1.18 16.14
N ASN A 69 3.25 -1.68 15.40
CA ASN A 69 4.50 -0.97 15.18
C ASN A 69 4.29 0.39 14.48
N LEU A 70 3.42 0.45 13.46
CA LEU A 70 3.07 1.70 12.81
C LEU A 70 2.36 2.66 13.77
N ARG A 71 1.41 2.16 14.58
CA ARG A 71 0.70 2.96 15.59
C ARG A 71 1.65 3.60 16.59
N ALA A 72 2.61 2.84 17.12
CA ALA A 72 3.62 3.37 18.03
C ALA A 72 4.48 4.46 17.37
N ARG A 73 4.90 4.26 16.11
CA ARG A 73 5.67 5.25 15.34
C ARG A 73 4.86 6.52 15.07
N LEU A 74 3.57 6.40 14.74
CA LEU A 74 2.68 7.54 14.55
C LEU A 74 2.43 8.29 15.87
N ALA A 75 2.32 7.60 17.00
CA ALA A 75 2.23 8.23 18.32
C ALA A 75 3.49 9.05 18.64
N SER A 76 4.69 8.51 18.32
CA SER A 76 5.93 9.27 18.43
C SER A 76 5.92 10.53 17.55
N ALA A 77 5.39 10.44 16.32
CA ALA A 77 5.30 11.61 15.44
C ALA A 77 4.31 12.66 15.96
N ALA A 78 3.16 12.23 16.49
CA ALA A 78 2.17 13.11 17.11
C ALA A 78 2.72 13.84 18.34
N ALA A 79 3.60 13.19 19.10
CA ALA A 79 4.34 13.80 20.22
C ALA A 79 5.54 14.67 19.78
N GLY A 80 5.75 14.86 18.48
CA GLY A 80 6.86 15.62 17.91
C GLY A 80 8.20 14.86 17.87
N GLY A 81 8.27 13.61 18.30
CA GLY A 81 9.49 12.80 18.28
C GLY A 81 9.92 12.30 16.89
N ALA A 82 9.05 12.39 15.88
CA ALA A 82 9.30 11.92 14.52
C ALA A 82 8.51 12.75 13.48
N PHE A 83 8.87 12.61 12.20
CA PHE A 83 8.13 13.20 11.08
C PHE A 83 7.46 12.09 10.25
N VAL A 84 6.27 12.34 9.69
CA VAL A 84 5.59 11.38 8.80
C VAL A 84 5.78 11.81 7.35
N LEU A 85 6.35 10.93 6.54
CA LEU A 85 6.40 11.04 5.10
C LEU A 85 5.45 10.02 4.48
N GLN A 86 4.35 10.50 3.90
CA GLN A 86 3.44 9.68 3.12
C GLN A 86 3.47 10.10 1.64
N GLY A 87 3.66 9.15 0.74
CA GLY A 87 3.77 9.43 -0.69
C GLY A 87 3.51 8.19 -1.56
N GLY A 88 3.21 8.41 -2.84
CA GLY A 88 2.90 7.36 -3.81
C GLY A 88 1.85 7.83 -4.80
N ASP A 89 1.18 6.90 -5.46
CA ASP A 89 0.28 7.21 -6.55
C ASP A 89 -1.02 7.88 -6.05
N CYS A 90 -1.63 8.69 -6.92
CA CYS A 90 -2.96 9.22 -6.69
C CYS A 90 -4.00 8.08 -6.71
N ALA A 91 -3.94 7.28 -7.79
CA ALA A 91 -4.63 6.01 -7.94
C ALA A 91 -3.66 5.04 -8.63
N GLU A 92 -3.45 3.87 -8.05
CA GLU A 92 -2.72 2.78 -8.69
C GLU A 92 -3.59 2.19 -9.82
N THR A 93 -2.91 1.65 -10.84
CA THR A 93 -3.54 0.86 -11.90
C THR A 93 -2.92 -0.54 -11.93
N PHE A 94 -3.68 -1.54 -12.38
CA PHE A 94 -3.20 -2.91 -12.51
C PHE A 94 -2.03 -2.98 -13.50
N GLU A 95 -2.15 -2.33 -14.65
CA GLU A 95 -1.07 -2.17 -15.64
C GLU A 95 0.15 -1.41 -15.07
N GLY A 96 -0.09 -0.51 -14.11
CA GLY A 96 0.94 0.27 -13.44
C GLY A 96 1.75 -0.52 -12.41
N ALA A 97 1.33 -1.72 -12.02
CA ALA A 97 1.96 -2.53 -10.99
C ALA A 97 3.19 -3.31 -11.50
N THR A 98 4.06 -2.65 -12.28
CA THR A 98 5.30 -3.26 -12.78
C THR A 98 6.45 -3.09 -11.77
N ALA A 99 7.41 -4.01 -11.80
CA ALA A 99 8.55 -4.00 -10.89
C ALA A 99 9.35 -2.68 -10.95
N ASP A 100 9.56 -2.14 -12.15
CA ASP A 100 10.27 -0.86 -12.33
C ASP A 100 9.51 0.32 -11.72
N LYS A 101 8.19 0.39 -11.93
CA LYS A 101 7.34 1.46 -11.36
C LYS A 101 7.30 1.35 -9.83
N ILE A 102 7.19 0.14 -9.28
CA ILE A 102 7.22 -0.09 -7.83
C ILE A 102 8.59 0.32 -7.26
N ARG A 103 9.69 -0.15 -7.87
CA ARG A 103 11.06 0.19 -7.46
C ARG A 103 11.29 1.69 -7.44
N ASN A 104 10.88 2.39 -8.51
CA ASN A 104 11.06 3.84 -8.61
C ASN A 104 10.25 4.60 -7.56
N ARG A 105 9.01 4.16 -7.25
CA ARG A 105 8.21 4.75 -6.18
C ARG A 105 8.86 4.56 -4.80
N VAL A 106 9.31 3.35 -4.48
CA VAL A 106 10.05 3.07 -3.24
C VAL A 106 11.31 3.92 -3.16
N LYS A 107 12.08 3.99 -4.25
CA LYS A 107 13.29 4.83 -4.36
C LYS A 107 13.00 6.29 -4.05
N THR A 108 12.02 6.90 -4.70
CA THR A 108 11.65 8.30 -4.47
C THR A 108 11.30 8.55 -3.00
N LEU A 109 10.53 7.65 -2.38
CA LEU A 109 10.11 7.77 -0.99
C LEU A 109 11.31 7.67 -0.03
N LEU A 110 12.27 6.78 -0.31
CA LEU A 110 13.51 6.66 0.46
C LEU A 110 14.43 7.88 0.28
N GLN A 111 14.55 8.42 -0.93
CA GLN A 111 15.34 9.64 -1.18
C GLN A 111 14.81 10.83 -0.38
N MET A 112 13.48 11.05 -0.42
CA MET A 112 12.84 12.09 0.37
C MET A 112 13.02 11.85 1.88
N ALA A 113 12.90 10.60 2.34
CA ALA A 113 13.05 10.26 3.74
C ALA A 113 14.45 10.59 4.28
N VAL A 114 15.51 10.31 3.51
CA VAL A 114 16.89 10.63 3.93
C VAL A 114 17.11 12.13 4.04
N VAL A 115 16.64 12.91 3.06
CA VAL A 115 16.72 14.37 3.10
C VAL A 115 15.98 14.93 4.31
N LEU A 116 14.75 14.47 4.56
CA LEU A 116 13.95 14.90 5.70
C LEU A 116 14.56 14.47 7.04
N THR A 117 15.15 13.28 7.12
CA THR A 117 15.81 12.79 8.34
C THR A 117 16.99 13.69 8.70
N TYR A 118 17.81 14.05 7.72
CA TYR A 118 18.93 14.98 7.91
C TYR A 118 18.44 16.39 8.31
N ALA A 119 17.48 16.95 7.57
CA ALA A 119 17.02 18.32 7.80
C ALA A 119 16.24 18.48 9.12
N ALA A 120 15.48 17.46 9.53
CA ALA A 120 14.69 17.51 10.76
C ALA A 120 15.47 17.05 12.00
N SER A 121 16.63 16.42 11.83
CA SER A 121 17.38 15.73 12.88
C SER A 121 16.50 14.79 13.72
N ARG A 122 15.53 14.16 13.07
CA ARG A 122 14.50 13.30 13.69
C ARG A 122 14.17 12.11 12.79
N PRO A 123 13.73 10.98 13.37
CA PRO A 123 13.25 9.83 12.60
C PRO A 123 12.11 10.21 11.66
N VAL A 124 12.13 9.63 10.44
CA VAL A 124 11.02 9.74 9.47
C VAL A 124 10.26 8.42 9.37
N VAL A 125 8.97 8.43 9.68
CA VAL A 125 8.02 7.35 9.44
C VAL A 125 7.62 7.38 7.97
N LYS A 126 7.94 6.30 7.24
CA LYS A 126 7.74 6.19 5.79
C LYS A 126 6.45 5.42 5.50
N MET A 127 5.50 6.02 4.79
CA MET A 127 4.23 5.42 4.43
C MET A 127 3.98 5.50 2.92
N GLY A 128 3.82 4.35 2.27
CA GLY A 128 3.50 4.27 0.84
C GLY A 128 2.01 4.36 0.58
N ARG A 129 1.60 5.19 -0.40
CA ARG A 129 0.32 5.04 -1.11
C ARG A 129 0.52 4.02 -2.23
N MET A 130 0.63 2.75 -1.84
CA MET A 130 0.97 1.63 -2.71
C MET A 130 0.30 0.35 -2.19
N ALA A 131 0.16 -0.66 -3.05
CA ALA A 131 -0.43 -1.95 -2.72
C ALA A 131 -1.89 -1.88 -2.23
N GLY A 132 -2.69 -0.98 -2.79
CA GLY A 132 -4.13 -0.93 -2.50
C GLY A 132 -4.85 0.36 -2.87
N GLN A 133 -4.16 1.34 -3.46
CA GLN A 133 -4.72 2.65 -3.80
C GLN A 133 -5.50 2.59 -5.12
N PHE A 134 -6.38 1.60 -5.29
CA PHE A 134 -7.06 1.32 -6.55
C PHE A 134 -8.46 1.93 -6.67
N ALA A 135 -8.99 2.58 -5.63
CA ALA A 135 -10.27 3.26 -5.64
C ALA A 135 -10.10 4.78 -5.63
N LYS A 136 -11.00 5.50 -6.30
CA LYS A 136 -11.07 6.96 -6.24
C LYS A 136 -12.51 7.47 -6.14
N PRO A 137 -12.79 8.45 -5.27
CA PRO A 137 -14.08 9.12 -5.23
C PRO A 137 -14.27 9.99 -6.47
N ARG A 138 -15.52 10.27 -6.82
CA ARG A 138 -15.91 11.13 -7.94
C ARG A 138 -16.96 12.14 -7.51
N SER A 139 -16.81 13.36 -8.01
CA SER A 139 -17.80 14.42 -7.81
C SER A 139 -19.11 14.18 -8.58
N SER A 140 -19.05 13.38 -9.65
CA SER A 140 -20.19 12.97 -10.47
C SER A 140 -20.14 11.46 -10.69
N ASP A 141 -21.30 10.82 -10.66
CA ASP A 141 -21.45 9.38 -10.93
C ASP A 141 -21.25 9.05 -12.41
N PHE A 142 -21.40 10.05 -13.28
CA PHE A 142 -21.31 9.91 -14.73
C PHE A 142 -20.26 10.84 -15.33
N GLU A 143 -19.73 10.41 -16.47
CA GLU A 143 -18.82 11.17 -17.34
C GLU A 143 -19.42 11.20 -18.75
N THR A 144 -19.60 12.40 -19.29
CA THR A 144 -20.14 12.61 -20.65
C THR A 144 -19.01 13.07 -21.57
N ARG A 145 -18.86 12.41 -22.71
CA ARG A 145 -17.93 12.81 -23.79
C ARG A 145 -18.71 12.86 -25.10
N GLY A 146 -18.89 14.06 -25.65
CA GLY A 146 -19.81 14.27 -26.78
C GLY A 146 -21.24 13.92 -26.37
N GLU A 147 -21.88 13.04 -27.13
CA GLU A 147 -23.26 12.60 -26.90
C GLU A 147 -23.36 11.36 -25.97
N VAL A 148 -22.22 10.74 -25.64
CA VAL A 148 -22.18 9.49 -24.88
C VAL A 148 -21.95 9.79 -23.40
N THR A 149 -22.81 9.27 -22.54
CA THR A 149 -22.69 9.35 -21.08
C THR A 149 -22.49 7.96 -20.50
N LEU A 150 -21.39 7.76 -19.75
CA LEU A 150 -21.04 6.48 -19.12
C LEU A 150 -20.78 6.67 -17.62
N PRO A 151 -20.80 5.60 -16.81
CA PRO A 151 -20.33 5.67 -15.45
C PRO A 151 -18.91 6.25 -15.36
N ALA A 152 -18.69 7.06 -14.34
CA ALA A 152 -17.39 7.62 -14.04
C ALA A 152 -16.40 6.49 -13.70
N TYR A 153 -15.17 6.56 -14.24
CA TYR A 153 -14.09 5.68 -13.79
C TYR A 153 -13.80 5.91 -12.30
N ARG A 154 -13.90 4.88 -11.46
CA ARG A 154 -13.75 4.90 -10.00
C ARG A 154 -12.49 4.20 -9.51
N GLY A 155 -11.56 3.92 -10.42
CA GLY A 155 -10.33 3.21 -10.11
C GLY A 155 -10.44 1.72 -10.44
N ASP A 156 -9.30 1.07 -10.67
CA ASP A 156 -9.22 -0.27 -11.29
C ASP A 156 -9.89 -1.36 -10.47
N ILE A 157 -10.05 -1.18 -9.15
CA ILE A 157 -10.79 -2.11 -8.27
C ILE A 157 -12.31 -2.11 -8.53
N ILE A 158 -12.82 -1.08 -9.21
CA ILE A 158 -14.24 -0.91 -9.50
C ILE A 158 -14.56 -1.17 -10.98
N ASN A 159 -13.91 -0.42 -11.87
CA ASN A 159 -14.16 -0.45 -13.31
C ASN A 159 -12.90 -0.03 -14.07
N GLY A 160 -12.90 -0.20 -15.39
CA GLY A 160 -11.78 0.15 -16.27
C GLY A 160 -11.73 1.63 -16.65
N TYR A 161 -10.55 2.07 -17.09
CA TYR A 161 -10.28 3.46 -17.46
C TYR A 161 -10.94 3.86 -18.78
N ASP A 162 -10.94 2.94 -19.75
CA ASP A 162 -11.41 3.16 -21.11
C ASP A 162 -12.86 3.65 -21.14
N PHE A 163 -13.17 4.53 -22.09
CA PHE A 163 -14.49 5.14 -22.19
C PHE A 163 -15.42 4.29 -23.07
N THR A 164 -15.68 3.05 -22.63
CA THR A 164 -16.64 2.14 -23.25
C THR A 164 -17.64 1.61 -22.22
N PRO A 165 -18.87 1.23 -22.60
CA PRO A 165 -19.86 0.68 -21.67
C PRO A 165 -19.33 -0.51 -20.88
N GLU A 166 -18.61 -1.42 -21.54
CA GLU A 166 -18.07 -2.65 -20.93
C GLU A 166 -16.99 -2.31 -19.90
N SER A 167 -16.08 -1.40 -20.25
CA SER A 167 -15.00 -0.97 -19.36
C SER A 167 -15.54 -0.20 -18.16
N ARG A 168 -16.55 0.66 -18.35
CA ARG A 168 -17.11 1.52 -17.28
C ARG A 168 -18.10 0.82 -16.36
N THR A 169 -18.62 -0.35 -16.75
CA THR A 169 -19.48 -1.15 -15.88
C THR A 169 -18.68 -1.66 -14.68
N ALA A 170 -19.26 -1.51 -13.48
CA ALA A 170 -18.61 -1.98 -12.26
C ALA A 170 -18.54 -3.51 -12.25
N ASP A 171 -17.35 -4.07 -12.05
CA ASP A 171 -17.11 -5.51 -12.05
C ASP A 171 -16.56 -5.96 -10.69
N PRO A 172 -17.31 -6.77 -9.92
CA PRO A 172 -16.84 -7.27 -8.63
C PRO A 172 -15.55 -8.08 -8.72
N SER A 173 -15.27 -8.74 -9.85
CA SER A 173 -14.09 -9.60 -10.04
C SER A 173 -12.77 -8.84 -9.85
N ARG A 174 -12.77 -7.54 -10.16
CA ARG A 174 -11.65 -6.60 -9.98
C ARG A 174 -11.20 -6.46 -8.52
N MET A 175 -12.04 -6.78 -7.54
CA MET A 175 -11.63 -6.78 -6.13
C MET A 175 -10.59 -7.87 -5.84
N VAL A 176 -10.70 -9.04 -6.48
CA VAL A 176 -9.73 -10.14 -6.35
C VAL A 176 -8.45 -9.81 -7.12
N GLU A 177 -8.57 -9.21 -8.29
CA GLU A 177 -7.42 -8.73 -9.06
C GLU A 177 -6.64 -7.66 -8.30
N ALA A 178 -7.35 -6.70 -7.66
CA ALA A 178 -6.74 -5.71 -6.79
C ALA A 178 -6.01 -6.36 -5.62
N TYR A 179 -6.59 -7.37 -4.96
CA TYR A 179 -5.92 -8.12 -3.91
C TYR A 179 -4.60 -8.77 -4.41
N HIS A 180 -4.63 -9.47 -5.54
CA HIS A 180 -3.44 -10.12 -6.08
C HIS A 180 -2.35 -9.11 -6.47
N THR A 181 -2.77 -8.00 -7.09
CA THR A 181 -1.87 -6.89 -7.45
C THR A 181 -1.27 -6.24 -6.20
N SER A 182 -2.06 -6.02 -5.15
CA SER A 182 -1.60 -5.54 -3.84
C SER A 182 -0.59 -6.49 -3.21
N SER A 183 -0.88 -7.79 -3.18
CA SER A 183 -0.01 -8.81 -2.62
C SER A 183 1.34 -8.86 -3.34
N ALA A 184 1.33 -8.84 -4.68
CA ALA A 184 2.56 -8.84 -5.48
C ALA A 184 3.37 -7.55 -5.28
N THR A 185 2.68 -6.40 -5.26
CA THR A 185 3.31 -5.10 -5.01
C THR A 185 3.98 -5.05 -3.65
N LEU A 186 3.27 -5.47 -2.61
CA LEU A 186 3.77 -5.46 -1.24
C LEU A 186 4.92 -6.45 -1.05
N ASN A 187 4.85 -7.64 -1.66
CA ASN A 187 5.96 -8.60 -1.64
C ASN A 187 7.23 -7.98 -2.23
N LEU A 188 7.13 -7.32 -3.37
CA LEU A 188 8.28 -6.66 -3.99
C LEU A 188 8.78 -5.47 -3.16
N MET A 189 7.88 -4.68 -2.55
CA MET A 189 8.26 -3.61 -1.63
C MET A 189 9.04 -4.15 -0.42
N ARG A 190 8.62 -5.29 0.16
CA ARG A 190 9.33 -5.96 1.25
C ARG A 190 10.71 -6.41 0.79
N ALA A 191 10.82 -7.03 -0.39
CA ALA A 191 12.10 -7.44 -0.96
C ALA A 191 13.06 -6.25 -1.14
N PHE A 192 12.59 -5.10 -1.64
CA PHE A 192 13.43 -3.91 -1.76
C PHE A 192 13.83 -3.31 -0.41
N THR A 193 12.93 -3.31 0.57
CA THR A 193 13.21 -2.66 1.86
C THR A 193 14.04 -3.54 2.81
N GLN A 194 14.00 -4.86 2.67
CA GLN A 194 14.73 -5.80 3.51
C GLN A 194 15.94 -6.43 2.82
N GLY A 195 15.94 -6.51 1.48
CA GLY A 195 16.99 -7.15 0.67
C GLY A 195 18.17 -6.26 0.28
N GLY A 196 18.42 -5.16 1.01
CA GLY A 196 19.58 -4.29 0.81
C GLY A 196 19.38 -3.13 -0.18
N PHE A 197 18.28 -3.06 -0.93
CA PHE A 197 18.00 -1.90 -1.78
C PHE A 197 17.73 -0.63 -0.95
N ALA A 198 17.15 -0.76 0.25
CA ALA A 198 16.99 0.35 1.19
C ALA A 198 18.26 0.69 2.01
N ASP A 199 19.43 0.13 1.65
CA ASP A 199 20.69 0.50 2.28
C ASP A 199 21.01 1.98 1.98
N LEU A 200 21.39 2.73 3.02
CA LEU A 200 21.74 4.16 2.91
C LEU A 200 22.87 4.41 1.90
N ARG A 201 23.74 3.41 1.68
CA ARG A 201 24.81 3.46 0.67
C ARG A 201 24.27 3.54 -0.75
N GLU A 202 23.16 2.86 -1.03
CA GLU A 202 22.47 2.94 -2.33
C GLU A 202 21.77 4.30 -2.51
N VAL A 203 21.23 4.87 -1.42
CA VAL A 203 20.57 6.19 -1.45
C VAL A 203 21.53 7.32 -1.85
N HIS A 204 22.82 7.22 -1.49
CA HIS A 204 23.84 8.15 -1.95
C HIS A 204 23.95 8.16 -3.49
N SER A 205 24.00 6.98 -4.13
CA SER A 205 24.09 6.88 -5.60
C SER A 205 22.89 7.52 -6.29
N TRP A 206 21.71 7.43 -5.67
CA TRP A 206 20.46 7.97 -6.20
C TRP A 206 20.38 9.49 -6.09
N ASN A 207 20.81 10.05 -4.96
CA ASN A 207 20.79 11.48 -4.72
C ASN A 207 21.82 12.23 -5.57
N LYS A 208 22.94 11.58 -5.92
CA LYS A 208 23.93 12.14 -6.84
C LYS A 208 23.33 12.41 -8.23
N GLY A 209 22.53 11.48 -8.76
CA GLY A 209 21.82 11.67 -10.03
C GLY A 209 20.80 12.82 -10.00
N PHE A 210 20.18 13.07 -8.85
CA PHE A 210 19.29 14.22 -8.65
C PHE A 210 20.04 15.56 -8.64
N ALA A 211 21.18 15.61 -7.96
CA ALA A 211 21.98 16.84 -7.81
C ALA A 211 22.67 17.27 -9.11
N GLN A 212 23.01 16.33 -10.00
CA GLN A 212 23.61 16.61 -11.31
C GLN A 212 22.69 17.36 -12.30
N ASN A 213 21.40 17.49 -11.99
CA ASN A 213 20.48 18.32 -12.79
C ASN A 213 20.77 19.82 -12.54
N PRO A 214 21.01 20.64 -13.58
CA PRO A 214 21.29 22.07 -13.43
C PRO A 214 20.24 22.85 -12.62
N ALA A 215 18.97 22.42 -12.66
CA ALA A 215 17.89 23.03 -11.87
C ALA A 215 18.01 22.76 -10.35
N ASN A 216 18.85 21.81 -9.95
CA ASN A 216 19.02 21.33 -8.58
C ASN A 216 20.37 21.72 -7.96
N GLN A 217 21.17 22.58 -8.60
CA GLN A 217 22.47 23.04 -8.08
C GLN A 217 22.39 23.59 -6.64
N ARG A 218 21.28 24.25 -6.29
CA ARG A 218 21.04 24.74 -4.91
C ARG A 218 21.02 23.63 -3.85
N TYR A 219 20.79 22.38 -4.24
CA TYR A 219 20.71 21.21 -3.37
C TYR A 219 22.03 20.41 -3.31
N GLU A 220 23.03 20.74 -4.13
CA GLU A 220 24.33 20.03 -4.14
C GLU A 220 25.02 20.08 -2.77
N ARG A 221 24.99 21.23 -2.10
CA ARG A 221 25.57 21.40 -0.76
C ARG A 221 24.92 20.46 0.25
N MET A 222 23.59 20.41 0.27
CA MET A 222 22.82 19.53 1.16
C MET A 222 23.09 18.04 0.84
N ALA A 223 23.16 17.68 -0.45
CA ALA A 223 23.51 16.32 -0.85
C ALA A 223 24.91 15.91 -0.39
N ALA A 224 25.89 16.82 -0.50
CA ALA A 224 27.26 16.58 -0.04
C ALA A 224 27.41 16.54 1.49
N GLU A 225 26.56 17.25 2.22
CA GLU A 225 26.49 17.16 3.68
C GLU A 225 25.87 15.83 4.14
N ILE A 226 24.77 15.41 3.51
CA ILE A 226 24.15 14.10 3.76
C ILE A 226 25.15 12.98 3.46
N ASP A 227 25.90 13.05 2.36
CA ASP A 227 26.95 12.07 2.03
C ASP A 227 28.02 11.99 3.11
N ARG A 228 28.49 13.14 3.61
CA ARG A 228 29.46 13.18 4.71
C ARG A 228 28.89 12.57 5.99
N ALA A 229 27.63 12.87 6.32
CA ALA A 229 26.97 12.34 7.51
C ALA A 229 26.75 10.81 7.44
N ILE A 230 26.51 10.24 6.26
CA ILE A 230 26.34 8.79 6.07
C ILE A 230 27.69 8.05 6.17
N LYS A 231 28.80 8.70 5.82
CA LYS A 231 30.15 8.11 5.86
C LYS A 231 30.83 8.15 7.23
N PHE A 232 30.37 9.03 8.12
CA PHE A 232 30.88 9.19 9.48
C PHE A 232 30.35 8.09 10.40
#